data_AF-A0A1I2UWY6-F1
#
_entry.id   AF-A0A1I2UWY6-F1
#
_cell.length_a   1.000
_cell.length_b   1.000
_cell.length_c   1.000
_cell.angle_alpha   90.00
_cell.angle_beta   90.00
_cell.angle_gamma   90.00
#
_symmetry.space_group_name_H-M   'P 1'
#
loop_
_entity.id
_entity.type
_entity.pdbx_description
1 polymer ?
#
loop_
_entity_poly.entity_id
_entity_poly.type
_entity_poly.pdbx_seq_one_letter_code
_entity_poly.pdbx_strand_id
1 'polypeptide(L)'
;MTNPNLTTGSIWRLHHGDQEIARLTVTGTDMPWTHAEVETLPGFEEFRLLFAEQERAVDEEDWERADACYTQIRSGLTMTFPDGSAVAEFWLHIHDDGTAGWRWHDKPFDAVNQ
;
A
#
# COMPACT_ATOMS: atom_id res chain seq x y z
N MET A 1 11.60 -7.34 -17.53
CA MET A 1 10.90 -8.54 -17.02
C MET A 1 9.57 -8.05 -16.49
N THR A 2 8.47 -8.33 -17.17
CA THR A 2 7.13 -7.92 -16.72
C THR A 2 6.82 -8.70 -15.45
N ASN A 3 6.72 -8.02 -14.31
CA ASN A 3 6.42 -8.67 -13.04
C ASN A 3 4.97 -9.20 -13.13
N PRO A 4 4.72 -10.52 -13.05
CA PRO A 4 3.37 -11.08 -13.28
C PRO A 4 2.33 -10.52 -12.30
N ASN A 5 2.78 -10.04 -11.14
CA ASN A 5 1.97 -9.39 -10.11
C ASN A 5 1.43 -7.99 -10.52
N LEU A 6 1.92 -7.43 -11.62
CA LEU A 6 1.56 -6.11 -12.14
C LEU A 6 0.63 -6.14 -13.34
N THR A 7 0.08 -7.30 -13.67
CA THR A 7 -0.86 -7.40 -14.79
C THR A 7 -2.17 -6.70 -14.42
N THR A 8 -2.71 -5.88 -15.33
CA THR A 8 -4.04 -5.26 -15.15
C THR A 8 -5.07 -6.35 -14.82
N GLY A 9 -5.84 -6.15 -13.75
CA GLY A 9 -6.77 -7.13 -13.18
C GLY A 9 -6.19 -8.00 -12.07
N SER A 10 -4.89 -7.91 -11.79
CA SER A 10 -4.29 -8.53 -10.61
C SER A 10 -4.82 -7.89 -9.33
N ILE A 11 -5.19 -8.72 -8.35
CA ILE A 11 -5.75 -8.26 -7.09
C ILE A 11 -4.72 -8.47 -5.99
N TRP A 12 -4.24 -7.37 -5.41
CA TRP A 12 -3.43 -7.38 -4.21
C TRP A 12 -4.35 -7.23 -3.00
N ARG A 13 -3.98 -7.83 -1.87
CA ARG A 13 -4.83 -7.83 -0.67
C ARG A 13 -4.11 -7.19 0.48
N LEU A 14 -4.84 -6.35 1.20
CA LEU A 14 -4.41 -5.69 2.42
C LEU A 14 -5.04 -6.40 3.60
N HIS A 15 -4.21 -6.73 4.58
CA HIS A 15 -4.61 -7.47 5.77
C HIS A 15 -4.22 -6.69 7.03
N HIS A 16 -5.11 -6.67 8.01
CA HIS A 16 -4.84 -6.25 9.37
C HIS A 16 -4.90 -7.48 10.28
N GLY A 17 -3.73 -7.96 10.72
CA GLY A 17 -3.62 -9.28 11.34
C GLY A 17 -4.11 -10.38 10.39
N ASP A 18 -5.10 -11.16 10.82
CA ASP A 18 -5.71 -12.24 10.01
C ASP A 18 -6.90 -11.78 9.16
N GLN A 19 -7.29 -10.50 9.23
CA GLN A 19 -8.47 -9.98 8.53
C GLN A 19 -8.09 -9.23 7.26
N GLU A 20 -8.70 -9.60 6.13
CA GLU A 20 -8.62 -8.82 4.89
C GLU A 20 -9.47 -7.54 5.03
N ILE A 21 -8.84 -6.38 4.84
CA ILE A 21 -9.49 -5.07 4.99
C ILE A 21 -9.61 -4.30 3.68
N ALA A 22 -8.81 -4.61 2.66
CA ALA A 22 -8.95 -3.96 1.36
C ALA A 22 -8.40 -4.84 0.24
N ARG A 23 -8.91 -4.62 -0.98
CA ARG A 23 -8.40 -5.24 -2.20
C ARG A 23 -8.01 -4.16 -3.19
N LEU A 24 -6.84 -4.29 -3.78
CA LEU A 24 -6.27 -3.36 -4.74
C LEU A 24 -6.26 -4.05 -6.11
N THR A 25 -7.18 -3.66 -6.98
CA THR A 25 -7.26 -4.20 -8.35
C THR A 25 -6.40 -3.36 -9.27
N VAL A 26 -5.25 -3.91 -9.70
CA VAL A 26 -4.28 -3.23 -10.57
C VAL A 26 -4.97 -2.77 -11.85
N THR A 27 -4.96 -1.47 -12.10
CA THR A 27 -5.47 -0.88 -13.35
C THR A 27 -4.31 -0.58 -14.31
N GLY A 28 -3.15 -0.19 -13.78
CA GLY A 28 -1.95 0.08 -14.57
C GLY A 28 -0.69 0.28 -13.71
N THR A 29 0.44 0.46 -14.38
CA THR A 29 1.71 0.77 -13.72
C THR A 29 2.41 1.91 -14.45
N ASP A 30 2.69 3.00 -13.74
CA ASP A 30 3.52 4.11 -14.21
C ASP A 30 4.81 4.10 -13.40
N MET A 31 5.80 3.32 -13.86
CA MET A 31 7.05 3.07 -13.15
C MET A 31 7.66 4.39 -12.63
N PRO A 32 7.91 4.54 -11.31
CA PRO A 32 8.04 3.48 -10.29
C PRO A 32 6.77 3.10 -9.51
N TRP A 33 5.60 3.62 -9.87
CA TRP A 33 4.35 3.44 -9.13
C TRP A 33 3.39 2.47 -9.83
N THR A 34 2.57 1.79 -9.04
CA THR A 34 1.46 0.94 -9.49
C THR A 34 0.16 1.60 -9.09
N HIS A 35 -0.79 1.62 -10.01
CA HIS A 35 -2.12 2.18 -9.83
C HIS A 35 -3.15 1.06 -9.74
N ALA A 36 -4.06 1.17 -8.77
CA ALA A 36 -5.20 0.28 -8.61
C ALA A 36 -6.45 1.03 -8.17
N GLU A 37 -7.58 0.38 -8.38
CA GLU A 37 -8.82 0.70 -7.69
C GLU A 37 -8.88 -0.04 -6.35
N VAL A 38 -9.31 0.67 -5.30
CA VAL A 38 -9.41 0.18 -3.93
C VAL A 38 -10.85 -0.25 -3.65
N GLU A 39 -11.02 -1.54 -3.37
CA GLU A 39 -12.24 -2.07 -2.77
C GLU A 39 -12.03 -2.12 -1.25
N THR A 40 -12.71 -1.24 -0.52
CA THR A 40 -12.65 -1.21 0.95
C THR A 40 -13.57 -2.27 1.56
N LEU A 41 -13.07 -2.97 2.57
CA LEU A 41 -13.81 -3.99 3.31
C LEU A 41 -14.00 -3.57 4.77
N PRO A 42 -14.86 -4.26 5.55
CA PRO A 42 -15.03 -3.98 6.96
C PRO A 42 -13.69 -4.01 7.71
N GLY A 43 -13.41 -2.96 8.49
CA GLY A 43 -12.14 -2.76 9.19
C GLY A 43 -11.18 -1.78 8.51
N PHE A 44 -11.43 -1.39 7.26
CA PHE A 44 -10.62 -0.37 6.59
C PHE A 44 -10.82 1.04 7.15
N GLU A 45 -11.97 1.35 7.75
CA GLU A 45 -12.35 2.70 8.20
C GLU A 45 -11.35 3.31 9.19
N GLU A 46 -10.74 2.50 10.06
CA GLU A 46 -9.69 2.93 11.00
C GLU A 46 -8.44 3.42 10.25
N PHE A 47 -8.07 2.73 9.17
CA PHE A 47 -6.92 3.06 8.34
C PHE A 47 -7.24 4.16 7.31
N ARG A 48 -8.52 4.31 6.91
CA ARG A 48 -8.93 5.36 5.97
C ARG A 48 -8.55 6.75 6.48
N LEU A 49 -8.77 7.01 7.77
CA LEU A 49 -8.36 8.27 8.41
C LEU A 49 -6.84 8.43 8.42
N LEU A 50 -6.10 7.33 8.62
CA LEU A 50 -4.64 7.35 8.64
C LEU A 50 -4.05 7.62 7.24
N PHE A 51 -4.64 7.05 6.18
CA PHE A 51 -4.27 7.34 4.79
C PHE A 51 -4.59 8.77 4.39
N ALA A 52 -5.77 9.28 4.77
CA ALA A 52 -6.13 10.68 4.51
C ALA A 52 -5.19 11.65 5.25
N GLU A 53 -4.76 11.31 6.45
CA GLU A 53 -3.77 12.08 7.21
C GLU A 53 -2.39 12.01 6.56
N GLN A 54 -1.97 10.84 6.08
CA GLN A 54 -0.73 10.66 5.34
C GLN A 54 -0.73 11.50 4.05
N GLU A 55 -1.82 11.47 3.28
CA GLU A 55 -1.99 12.28 2.06
C GLU A 55 -1.89 13.77 2.38
N ARG A 56 -2.60 14.25 3.41
CA ARG A 56 -2.51 15.65 3.84
C ARG A 56 -1.09 16.04 4.27
N ALA A 57 -0.39 15.18 5.01
CA ALA A 57 0.98 15.44 5.43
C ALA A 57 1.95 15.54 4.23
N VAL A 58 1.77 14.70 3.22
CA VAL A 58 2.53 14.78 1.96
C VAL A 58 2.23 16.08 1.22
N ASP A 59 0.97 16.49 1.14
CA ASP A 59 0.54 17.75 0.51
C ASP A 59 1.07 18.99 1.25
N GLU A 60 1.19 18.92 2.58
CA GLU A 60 1.76 19.97 3.43
C GLU A 60 3.30 19.96 3.46
N GLU A 61 3.95 19.05 2.73
CA GLU A 61 5.40 18.79 2.77
C GLU A 61 5.94 18.43 4.18
N ASP A 62 5.06 17.97 5.08
CA ASP A 62 5.39 17.51 6.42
C ASP A 62 5.87 16.05 6.36
N TRP A 63 7.13 15.87 5.94
CA TRP A 63 7.74 14.55 5.78
C TRP A 63 7.84 13.76 7.08
N GLU A 64 8.02 14.42 8.23
CA GLU A 64 8.07 13.74 9.54
C GLU A 64 6.72 13.11 9.89
N ARG A 65 5.64 13.85 9.65
CA ARG A 65 4.29 13.36 9.89
C ARG A 65 3.88 12.27 8.90
N ALA A 66 4.23 12.44 7.62
CA ALA A 66 4.01 11.43 6.60
C ALA A 66 4.74 10.11 6.93
N ASP A 67 5.99 10.19 7.41
CA ASP A 67 6.78 9.02 7.84
C ASP A 67 6.20 8.35 9.09
N ALA A 68 5.71 9.14 10.05
CA ALA A 68 5.03 8.60 11.24
C ALA A 68 3.75 7.83 10.86
N CYS A 69 2.92 8.38 9.95
CA CYS A 69 1.75 7.69 9.41
C CYS A 69 2.14 6.42 8.67
N TYR A 70 3.17 6.50 7.82
CA TYR A 70 3.69 5.34 7.10
C TYR A 70 4.17 4.23 8.06
N THR A 71 4.87 4.60 9.13
CA THR A 71 5.33 3.68 10.18
C THR A 71 4.17 3.00 10.91
N GLN A 72 3.08 3.72 11.15
CA GLN A 72 1.87 3.11 11.71
C GLN A 72 1.21 2.14 10.75
N ILE A 73 1.04 2.53 9.47
CA ILE A 73 0.47 1.68 8.42
C ILE A 73 1.25 0.38 8.29
N ARG A 74 2.58 0.43 8.15
CA ARG A 74 3.42 -0.78 8.03
C ARG A 74 3.44 -1.66 9.28
N SER A 75 3.14 -1.09 10.45
CA SER A 75 3.16 -1.83 11.72
C SER A 75 1.87 -2.62 11.96
N GLY A 76 0.74 -2.11 11.46
CA GLY A 76 -0.56 -2.77 11.56
C GLY A 76 -0.92 -3.60 10.33
N LEU A 77 -0.54 -3.13 9.14
CA LEU A 77 -0.97 -3.71 7.88
C LEU A 77 0.10 -4.58 7.25
N THR A 78 -0.35 -5.69 6.69
CA THR A 78 0.44 -6.54 5.80
C THR A 78 -0.20 -6.56 4.43
N MET A 79 0.62 -6.70 3.39
CA MET A 79 0.14 -6.79 2.02
C MET A 79 0.57 -8.12 1.43
N THR A 80 -0.32 -8.74 0.67
CA THR A 80 -0.02 -9.95 -0.09
C THR A 80 -0.08 -9.69 -1.59
N PHE A 81 0.85 -10.32 -2.31
CA PHE A 81 0.84 -10.39 -3.75
C PHE A 81 -0.42 -11.15 -4.25
N PRO A 82 -0.80 -10.98 -5.52
CA PRO A 82 -1.91 -11.73 -6.12
C PRO A 82 -1.77 -13.25 -6.00
N ASP A 83 -0.54 -13.76 -5.97
CA ASP A 83 -0.21 -15.17 -5.76
C ASP A 83 -0.33 -15.65 -4.31
N GLY A 84 -0.61 -14.74 -3.37
CA GLY A 84 -0.76 -15.00 -1.94
C GLY A 84 0.54 -14.88 -1.13
N SER A 85 1.68 -14.59 -1.76
CA SER A 85 2.95 -14.37 -1.05
C SER A 85 2.93 -13.05 -0.28
N ALA A 86 3.61 -12.98 0.86
CA ALA A 86 3.73 -11.74 1.63
C ALA A 86 4.70 -10.77 0.94
N VAL A 87 4.31 -9.48 0.90
CA VAL A 87 5.17 -8.40 0.42
C VAL A 87 6.13 -8.01 1.55
N ALA A 88 7.44 -8.01 1.26
CA ALA A 88 8.45 -7.70 2.27
C ALA A 88 8.33 -6.26 2.78
N GLU A 89 8.17 -5.31 1.86
CA GLU A 89 7.97 -3.90 2.19
C GLU A 89 7.24 -3.15 1.09
N PHE A 90 6.33 -2.25 1.47
CA PHE A 90 5.52 -1.49 0.53
C PHE A 90 5.23 -0.08 1.02
N TRP A 91 5.20 0.87 0.09
CA TRP A 91 4.69 2.22 0.27
C TRP A 91 3.36 2.33 -0.44
N LEU A 92 2.29 2.41 0.34
CA LEU A 92 0.93 2.52 -0.14
C LEU A 92 0.40 3.92 0.15
N HIS A 93 -0.21 4.51 -0.87
CA HIS A 93 -1.02 5.71 -0.80
C HIS A 93 -2.41 5.37 -1.31
N ILE A 94 -3.43 5.78 -0.56
CA ILE A 94 -4.83 5.63 -0.95
C ILE A 94 -5.43 7.03 -1.01
N HIS A 95 -5.98 7.36 -2.16
CA HIS A 95 -6.65 8.62 -2.42
C HIS A 95 -8.13 8.52 -2.02
N ASP A 96 -8.75 9.67 -1.67
CA ASP A 96 -10.18 9.71 -1.32
C ASP A 96 -11.10 9.36 -2.52
N ASP A 97 -10.59 9.44 -3.75
CA ASP A 97 -11.33 9.04 -4.95
C ASP A 97 -11.49 7.52 -5.11
N GLY A 98 -10.92 6.73 -4.19
CA GLY A 98 -10.97 5.26 -4.23
C GLY A 98 -9.89 4.63 -5.09
N THR A 99 -8.88 5.39 -5.52
CA THR A 99 -7.69 4.86 -6.18
C THR A 99 -6.53 4.73 -5.19
N ALA A 100 -5.59 3.85 -5.52
CA ALA A 100 -4.35 3.68 -4.77
C ALA A 100 -3.16 3.73 -5.69
N GLY A 101 -2.12 4.38 -5.20
CA GLY A 101 -0.77 4.34 -5.74
C GLY A 101 0.13 3.61 -4.75
N TRP A 102 0.80 2.53 -5.16
CA TRP A 102 1.83 1.93 -4.31
C TRP A 102 3.06 1.49 -5.08
N ARG A 103 4.13 1.33 -4.32
CA ARG A 103 5.36 0.68 -4.75
C ARG A 103 5.80 -0.29 -3.66
N TRP A 104 6.45 -1.38 -4.04
CA TRP A 104 7.01 -2.33 -3.09
C TRP A 104 8.46 -2.58 -3.42
N HIS A 105 9.19 -3.02 -2.41
CA HIS A 105 10.57 -3.46 -2.56
C HIS A 105 10.62 -4.97 -2.28
N ASP A 106 11.30 -5.71 -3.15
CA ASP A 106 11.53 -7.15 -2.97
C ASP A 106 12.49 -7.46 -1.79
N LYS A 107 13.11 -6.43 -1.22
CA LYS A 107 13.94 -6.49 -0.01
C LYS A 107 13.45 -5.45 0.99
N PRO A 108 13.46 -5.74 2.30
CA PRO A 108 13.22 -4.72 3.31
C PRO A 108 14.28 -3.60 3.21
N PHE A 109 13.89 -2.35 3.48
CA PHE A 109 14.75 -1.17 3.52
C PHE A 109 15.93 -1.36 4.48
N ASP A 110 15.80 -2.22 5.51
CA ASP A 110 16.85 -2.54 6.48
C ASP A 110 17.92 -3.54 5.99
N ALA A 111 17.92 -3.94 4.71
CA ALA A 111 19.00 -4.75 4.14
C ALA A 111 20.22 -3.91 3.69
N VAL A 112 20.41 -2.71 4.23
CA VAL A 112 21.66 -1.93 4.07
C VAL A 112 22.62 -2.30 5.20
N ASN A 113 23.23 -3.47 5.05
CA ASN A 113 24.61 -3.79 5.45
C ASN A 113 25.09 -3.25 6.82
N GLN A 114 24.99 -4.08 7.88
CA GLN A 114 25.99 -4.05 8.96
C GLN A 114 27.39 -4.38 8.42
#